data_AF-A0A0C3Q2A3-F1
#
_entry.id   AF-A0A0C3Q2A3-F1
#
_cell.length_a   1.000
_cell.length_b   1.000
_cell.length_c   1.000
_cell.angle_alpha   90.00
_cell.angle_beta   90.00
_cell.angle_gamma   90.00
#
_symmetry.space_group_name_H-M   'P 1'
#
loop_
_entity.id
_entity.type
_entity.pdbx_description
1 polymer ?
#
loop_
_entity_poly.entity_id
_entity_poly.type
_entity_poly.pdbx_seq_one_letter_code
_entity_poly.pdbx_strand_id
1 'polypeptide(L)'
;MLLHRENYGTDYYPRLISLSEVCLRWYKIIRDSPPLWTGIHGLDSPELIDTALLRSSRHPLDTIFHSTKHRRHLSTDFFSFMTAINGHRDRWRSMEILAPRAWMQGVIASLGGLVPNLEELSLIDRDTISCSRKFDLFGGKAPRLDSLTLNGVSIRWDSEILHNLTCLDLSWIAFPSTDVILHALSRSPQLQKLRINSCTIDSMATPPSRSVQLPRLLRLSVDLRDQAVTENLLSCIQSNQKNAL
;
A
#
# COMPACT_ATOMS: atom_id res chain seq x y z
N MET A 1 -4.65 -14.35 -0.06
CA MET A 1 -5.91 -14.01 0.64
C MET A 1 -6.08 -12.49 0.59
N LEU A 2 -6.52 -11.98 -0.56
CA LEU A 2 -7.02 -10.61 -0.70
C LEU A 2 -8.29 -10.56 0.14
N LEU A 3 -8.15 -10.22 1.42
CA LEU A 3 -9.31 -10.06 2.27
C LEU A 3 -10.19 -8.97 1.68
N HIS A 4 -11.45 -9.32 1.53
CA HIS A 4 -12.58 -8.40 1.47
C HIS A 4 -12.34 -7.13 2.28
N ARG A 5 -11.80 -6.08 1.64
CA ARG A 5 -12.29 -4.73 1.86
C ARG A 5 -13.38 -4.59 0.82
N GLU A 6 -14.59 -4.88 1.25
CA GLU A 6 -15.80 -4.71 0.46
C GLU A 6 -15.77 -3.38 -0.30
N ASN A 7 -16.30 -3.42 -1.52
CA ASN A 7 -16.43 -2.38 -2.54
C ASN A 7 -17.18 -1.10 -2.04
N TYR A 8 -16.73 -0.46 -0.96
CA TYR A 8 -17.49 0.61 -0.28
C TYR A 8 -17.08 2.03 -0.64
N GLY A 9 -16.24 2.24 -1.66
CA GLY A 9 -15.55 3.52 -1.80
C GLY A 9 -16.39 4.72 -2.21
N THR A 10 -17.31 4.57 -3.17
CA THR A 10 -17.98 5.74 -3.76
C THR A 10 -19.31 6.11 -3.10
N ASP A 11 -19.88 5.20 -2.31
CA ASP A 11 -21.24 5.35 -1.78
C ASP A 11 -21.26 5.59 -0.27
N TYR A 12 -20.11 5.60 0.40
CA TYR A 12 -20.03 5.71 1.85
C TYR A 12 -20.67 7.02 2.35
N TYR A 13 -20.20 8.17 1.85
CA TYR A 13 -20.73 9.46 2.26
C TYR A 13 -22.18 9.70 1.82
N PRO A 14 -22.63 9.36 0.58
CA PRO A 14 -24.04 9.39 0.23
C PRO A 14 -24.94 8.61 1.20
N ARG A 15 -24.52 7.42 1.62
CA ARG A 15 -25.26 6.63 2.63
C ARG A 15 -25.24 7.30 3.99
N LEU A 16 -24.10 7.86 4.41
CA LEU A 16 -23.97 8.61 5.65
C LEU A 16 -24.90 9.84 5.67
N ILE A 17 -24.99 10.56 4.54
CA ILE A 17 -25.89 11.70 4.36
C ILE A 17 -27.35 11.24 4.42
N SER A 18 -27.72 10.16 3.72
CA SER A 18 -29.07 9.60 3.78
C SER A 18 -29.47 9.18 5.21
N LEU A 19 -28.56 8.58 5.98
CA LEU A 19 -28.80 8.26 7.39
C LEU A 19 -29.02 9.53 8.24
N SER A 20 -28.37 10.64 7.89
CA SER A 20 -28.52 11.91 8.58
C SER A 20 -29.91 12.54 8.38
N GLU A 21 -30.64 12.14 7.33
CA GLU A 21 -31.96 12.67 6.98
C GLU A 21 -33.11 11.98 7.75
N VAL A 22 -32.85 10.85 8.42
CA VAL A 22 -33.90 10.08 9.13
C VAL A 22 -34.54 10.88 10.25
N CYS A 23 -33.73 11.50 11.13
CA CYS A 23 -34.22 12.45 12.13
C CYS A 23 -33.10 13.36 12.66
N LEU A 24 -33.47 14.43 13.36
CA LEU A 24 -32.53 15.41 13.94
C LEU A 24 -31.45 14.79 14.83
N ARG A 25 -31.75 13.67 15.51
CA ARG A 25 -30.78 12.97 16.35
C ARG A 25 -29.69 12.31 15.50
N TRP A 26 -30.06 11.62 14.42
CA TRP A 26 -29.11 11.00 13.50
C TRP A 26 -28.25 12.05 12.80
N TYR A 27 -28.87 13.15 12.37
CA TYR A 27 -28.16 14.30 11.81
C TYR A 27 -27.03 14.78 12.74
N LYS A 28 -27.34 15.04 14.01
CA LYS A 28 -26.35 15.51 15.00
C LYS A 28 -25.26 14.48 15.24
N ILE A 29 -25.62 13.20 15.45
CA ILE A 29 -24.64 12.13 15.69
C ILE A 29 -23.66 12.02 14.53
N ILE A 30 -24.18 11.98 13.30
CA ILE A 30 -23.35 11.80 12.10
C ILE A 30 -22.45 13.01 11.87
N ARG A 31 -23.00 14.21 11.98
CA ARG A 31 -22.25 15.46 11.78
C ARG A 31 -21.17 15.66 12.83
N ASP A 32 -21.47 15.36 14.10
CA ASP A 32 -20.62 15.68 15.24
C ASP A 32 -19.73 14.48 15.66
N SER A 33 -19.61 13.44 14.81
CA SER A 33 -18.77 12.26 15.03
C SER A 33 -17.61 12.21 14.04
N PRO A 34 -16.45 12.82 14.36
CA PRO A 34 -15.28 12.84 13.48
C PRO A 34 -14.80 11.48 12.94
N PRO A 35 -14.86 10.36 13.69
CA PRO A 35 -14.44 9.05 13.18
C PRO A 35 -15.21 8.58 11.94
N LEU A 36 -16.41 9.13 11.69
CA LEU A 36 -17.20 8.79 10.51
C LEU A 36 -16.70 9.48 9.24
N TRP A 37 -15.75 10.42 9.33
CA TRP A 37 -15.30 11.27 8.23
C TRP A 37 -13.82 11.04 7.87
N THR A 38 -13.21 9.96 8.36
CA THR A 38 -11.76 9.71 8.18
C THR A 38 -11.40 9.03 6.86
N GLY A 39 -12.37 8.37 6.20
CA GLY A 39 -12.17 7.71 4.91
C GLY A 39 -12.33 8.69 3.76
N ILE A 40 -11.24 9.11 3.14
CA ILE A 40 -11.26 10.09 2.04
C ILE A 40 -11.08 9.34 0.71
N HIS A 41 -12.10 9.39 -0.14
CA HIS A 41 -12.06 8.77 -1.45
C HIS A 41 -11.80 9.79 -2.54
N GLY A 42 -10.82 9.52 -3.40
CA GLY A 42 -10.44 10.44 -4.48
C GLY A 42 -11.43 10.54 -5.64
N LEU A 43 -12.53 9.80 -5.58
CA LEU A 43 -13.65 9.91 -6.51
C LEU A 43 -14.80 10.75 -5.95
N ASP A 44 -14.75 11.13 -4.67
CA ASP A 44 -15.71 12.04 -4.06
C ASP A 44 -15.58 13.45 -4.67
N SER A 45 -16.66 14.23 -4.59
CA SER A 45 -16.61 15.62 -5.05
C SER A 45 -15.66 16.44 -4.16
N PRO A 46 -15.02 17.49 -4.69
CA PRO A 46 -14.13 18.35 -3.91
C PRO A 46 -14.80 18.90 -2.64
N GLU A 47 -16.07 19.30 -2.73
CA GLU A 47 -16.84 19.83 -1.59
C GLU A 47 -17.03 18.78 -0.48
N LEU A 48 -17.18 17.51 -0.88
CA LEU A 48 -17.34 16.40 0.04
C LEU A 48 -16.02 16.05 0.72
N ILE A 49 -14.92 16.06 -0.03
CA ILE A 49 -13.57 15.89 0.51
C ILE A 49 -13.27 16.99 1.54
N ASP A 50 -13.53 18.25 1.20
CA ASP A 50 -13.33 19.38 2.12
C ASP A 50 -14.19 19.23 3.39
N THR A 51 -15.45 18.83 3.22
CA THR A 51 -16.35 18.57 4.35
C THR A 51 -15.82 17.44 5.24
N ALA A 52 -15.31 16.36 4.65
CA ALA A 52 -14.75 15.23 5.38
C ALA A 52 -13.45 15.58 6.11
N LEU A 53 -12.55 16.32 5.45
CA LEU A 53 -11.31 16.82 6.06
C LEU A 53 -11.60 17.74 7.25
N LEU A 54 -12.61 18.62 7.14
CA LEU A 54 -13.06 19.48 8.22
C LEU A 54 -13.66 18.67 9.38
N ARG A 55 -14.60 17.75 9.08
CA ARG A 55 -15.34 16.99 10.11
C ARG A 55 -14.49 15.93 10.80
N SER A 56 -13.52 15.34 10.12
CA SER A 56 -12.57 14.40 10.72
C SER A 56 -11.64 15.05 11.76
N SER A 57 -11.56 16.38 11.81
CA SER A 57 -10.83 17.13 12.82
C SER A 57 -9.34 16.74 12.88
N ARG A 58 -8.87 16.10 13.96
CA ARG A 58 -7.49 15.61 14.12
C ARG A 58 -7.37 14.09 14.02
N HIS A 59 -8.43 13.40 13.59
CA HIS A 59 -8.41 11.95 13.51
C HIS A 59 -7.51 11.48 12.37
N PRO A 60 -6.88 10.29 12.50
CA PRO A 60 -6.09 9.70 11.43
C PRO A 60 -6.95 9.44 10.19
N LEU A 61 -6.36 9.63 9.01
CA LEU A 61 -7.03 9.58 7.71
C LEU A 61 -6.67 8.30 6.97
N ASP A 62 -7.68 7.70 6.34
CA ASP A 62 -7.56 6.60 5.40
C ASP A 62 -7.86 7.13 4.01
N THR A 63 -6.87 7.09 3.12
CA THR A 63 -6.97 7.72 1.80
C THR A 63 -7.00 6.65 0.72
N ILE A 64 -8.01 6.70 -0.15
CA ILE A 64 -8.19 5.71 -1.21
C ILE A 64 -8.40 6.42 -2.53
N PHE A 65 -7.53 6.17 -3.50
CA PHE A 65 -7.66 6.69 -4.85
C PHE A 65 -7.68 5.55 -5.86
N HIS A 66 -8.82 5.35 -6.52
CA HIS A 66 -8.97 4.37 -7.58
C HIS A 66 -9.29 5.07 -8.90
N SER A 67 -8.36 5.09 -9.84
CA SER A 67 -8.59 5.71 -11.14
C SER A 67 -9.68 4.97 -11.91
N THR A 68 -10.79 5.58 -12.32
CA THR A 68 -11.82 4.87 -13.11
C THR A 68 -11.54 4.85 -14.61
N LYS A 69 -10.50 5.56 -15.08
CA LYS A 69 -10.30 5.87 -16.50
C LYS A 69 -8.94 5.36 -16.98
N HIS A 70 -8.92 4.60 -18.09
CA HIS A 70 -7.69 4.25 -18.81
C HIS A 70 -7.18 5.43 -19.64
N ARG A 71 -6.77 6.51 -18.98
CA ARG A 71 -6.15 7.67 -19.64
C ARG A 71 -4.64 7.53 -19.65
N ARG A 72 -4.01 7.93 -20.75
CA ARG A 72 -2.54 7.94 -20.89
C ARG A 72 -1.84 8.95 -19.99
N HIS A 73 -2.55 9.98 -19.54
CA HIS A 73 -2.02 11.06 -18.72
C HIS A 73 -2.67 11.06 -17.34
N LEU A 74 -1.88 11.43 -16.34
CA LEU A 74 -2.33 11.62 -14.96
C LEU A 74 -3.52 12.59 -14.94
N SER A 75 -4.63 12.17 -14.35
CA SER A 75 -5.86 12.98 -14.35
C SER A 75 -5.71 14.21 -13.47
N THR A 76 -6.40 15.29 -13.86
CA THR A 76 -6.68 16.44 -12.98
C THR A 76 -7.30 16.00 -11.66
N ASP A 77 -8.20 15.01 -11.69
CA ASP A 77 -8.90 14.45 -10.52
C ASP A 77 -7.88 13.97 -9.46
N PHE A 78 -6.83 13.27 -9.88
CA PHE A 78 -5.73 12.85 -9.00
C PHE A 78 -4.96 14.02 -8.40
N PHE A 79 -4.61 15.04 -9.20
CA PHE A 79 -3.88 16.20 -8.69
C PHE A 79 -4.72 17.01 -7.71
N SER A 80 -6.01 17.22 -8.01
CA SER A 80 -6.96 17.87 -7.11
C SER A 80 -7.08 17.11 -5.79
N PHE A 81 -7.24 15.79 -5.86
CA PHE A 81 -7.26 14.94 -4.67
C PHE A 81 -5.98 15.06 -3.83
N MET A 82 -4.82 14.85 -4.45
CA MET A 82 -3.53 14.92 -3.75
C MET A 82 -3.30 16.30 -3.15
N THR A 83 -3.68 17.37 -3.83
CA THR A 83 -3.57 18.74 -3.33
C THR A 83 -4.41 18.94 -2.07
N ALA A 84 -5.66 18.46 -2.07
CA ALA A 84 -6.57 18.58 -0.92
C ALA A 84 -6.02 17.85 0.32
N ILE A 85 -5.51 16.61 0.16
CA ILE A 85 -5.04 15.82 1.30
C ILE A 85 -3.60 16.15 1.74
N ASN A 86 -2.82 16.86 0.90
CA ASN A 86 -1.39 17.11 1.15
C ASN A 86 -1.13 17.92 2.42
N GLY A 87 -2.04 18.84 2.76
CA GLY A 87 -1.97 19.66 3.97
C GLY A 87 -2.16 18.88 5.27
N HIS A 88 -2.53 17.59 5.18
CA HIS A 88 -2.90 16.73 6.31
C HIS A 88 -2.05 15.46 6.40
N ARG A 89 -0.82 15.47 5.83
CA ARG A 89 0.09 14.31 5.80
C ARG A 89 0.46 13.75 7.16
N ASP A 90 0.50 14.62 8.17
CA ASP A 90 0.70 14.22 9.56
C ASP A 90 -0.44 13.33 10.08
N ARG A 91 -1.61 13.34 9.42
CA ARG A 91 -2.76 12.54 9.80
C ARG A 91 -2.91 11.28 8.97
N TRP A 92 -2.15 11.09 7.90
CA TRP A 92 -2.29 9.91 7.04
C TRP A 92 -1.92 8.65 7.83
N ARG A 93 -2.88 7.72 7.95
CA ARG A 93 -2.70 6.40 8.57
C ARG A 93 -2.60 5.31 7.51
N SER A 94 -3.51 5.32 6.55
CA SER A 94 -3.47 4.38 5.41
C SER A 94 -3.60 5.12 4.08
N MET A 95 -2.93 4.61 3.06
CA MET A 95 -3.02 5.11 1.69
C MET A 95 -3.06 3.96 0.70
N GLU A 96 -4.09 3.96 -0.15
CA GLU A 96 -4.25 3.01 -1.24
C GLU A 96 -4.43 3.75 -2.56
N ILE A 97 -3.55 3.49 -3.52
CA ILE A 97 -3.61 4.07 -4.86
C ILE A 97 -3.63 2.94 -5.88
N LEU A 98 -4.75 2.84 -6.59
CA LEU A 98 -4.94 1.98 -7.76
C LEU A 98 -5.00 2.86 -9.01
N ALA A 99 -3.96 2.83 -9.83
CA ALA A 99 -3.90 3.64 -11.04
C ALA A 99 -3.22 2.90 -12.21
N PRO A 100 -3.44 3.32 -13.47
CA PRO A 100 -2.74 2.77 -14.63
C PRO A 100 -1.22 2.97 -14.53
N ARG A 101 -0.45 2.11 -15.19
CA ARG A 101 1.01 2.17 -15.22
C ARG A 101 1.54 3.53 -15.64
N ALA A 102 0.89 4.13 -16.64
CA ALA A 102 1.25 5.42 -17.20
C ALA A 102 1.23 6.55 -16.15
N TRP A 103 0.51 6.36 -15.04
CA TRP A 103 0.38 7.34 -13.97
C TRP A 103 1.42 7.15 -12.87
N MET A 104 1.99 5.95 -12.73
CA MET A 104 2.82 5.58 -11.58
C MET A 104 3.99 6.54 -11.35
N GLN A 105 4.61 7.05 -12.42
CA GLN A 105 5.67 8.04 -12.28
C GLN A 105 5.17 9.35 -11.63
N GLY A 106 4.00 9.84 -12.04
CA GLY A 106 3.39 11.04 -11.48
C GLY A 106 2.84 10.81 -10.07
N VAL A 107 2.28 9.62 -9.81
CA VAL A 107 1.83 9.19 -8.47
C VAL A 107 3.02 9.23 -7.52
N ILE A 108 4.10 8.55 -7.86
CA ILE A 108 5.30 8.46 -7.02
C ILE A 108 5.94 9.82 -6.80
N ALA A 109 6.01 10.68 -7.84
CA ALA A 109 6.48 12.05 -7.69
C ALA A 109 5.63 12.87 -6.70
N SER A 110 4.34 12.55 -6.58
CA SER A 110 3.43 13.20 -5.60
C SER A 110 3.61 12.67 -4.18
N LEU A 111 4.22 11.49 -4.02
CA LEU A 111 4.52 10.83 -2.74
C LEU A 111 5.90 11.19 -2.18
N GLY A 112 6.35 12.44 -2.35
CA GLY A 112 7.54 12.95 -1.66
C GLY A 112 7.22 13.41 -0.23
N GLY A 113 8.23 13.62 0.63
CA GLY A 113 8.08 14.26 1.95
C GLY A 113 7.74 13.32 3.12
N LEU A 114 7.67 13.88 4.32
CA LEU A 114 7.47 13.12 5.58
C LEU A 114 6.02 12.66 5.75
N VAL A 115 5.84 11.38 6.12
CA VAL A 115 4.55 10.79 6.48
C VAL A 115 4.68 10.09 7.86
N PRO A 116 4.68 10.86 8.96
CA PRO A 116 5.10 10.36 10.27
C PRO A 116 4.17 9.31 10.88
N ASN A 117 2.91 9.27 10.45
CA ASN A 117 1.87 8.41 11.01
C ASN A 117 1.35 7.35 10.03
N LEU A 118 1.96 7.22 8.86
CA LEU A 118 1.53 6.24 7.85
C LEU A 118 1.91 4.83 8.33
N GLU A 119 0.90 3.98 8.49
CA GLU A 119 0.99 2.59 8.94
C GLU A 119 0.83 1.62 7.77
N GLU A 120 0.00 1.98 6.78
CA GLU A 120 -0.31 1.11 5.64
C GLU A 120 -0.16 1.85 4.30
N LEU A 121 0.57 1.25 3.37
CA LEU A 121 0.70 1.75 2.00
C LEU A 121 0.40 0.66 0.98
N SER A 122 -0.45 0.96 0.02
CA SER A 122 -0.75 0.10 -1.12
C SER A 122 -0.65 0.88 -2.43
N LEU A 123 0.29 0.48 -3.29
CA LEU A 123 0.46 1.04 -4.64
C LEU A 123 0.24 -0.07 -5.67
N ILE A 124 -0.83 0.06 -6.45
CA ILE A 124 -1.28 -0.97 -7.38
C ILE A 124 -1.34 -0.41 -8.79
N ASP A 125 -0.46 -0.92 -9.65
CA ASP A 125 -0.57 -0.77 -11.09
C ASP A 125 -1.68 -1.67 -11.63
N ARG A 126 -2.75 -1.06 -12.14
CA ARG A 126 -3.88 -1.78 -12.73
C ARG A 126 -3.50 -2.57 -13.98
N ASP A 127 -2.52 -2.11 -14.74
CA ASP A 127 -2.17 -2.73 -16.02
C ASP A 127 -1.25 -3.95 -15.82
N THR A 128 -0.77 -4.20 -14.59
CA THR A 128 0.06 -5.36 -14.19
C THR A 128 1.37 -5.54 -14.96
N ILE A 129 1.92 -4.46 -15.53
CA ILE A 129 3.18 -4.48 -16.26
C ILE A 129 4.26 -3.81 -15.42
N SER A 130 5.23 -4.60 -14.95
CA SER A 130 6.30 -4.13 -14.08
C SER A 130 6.92 -2.80 -14.54
N CYS A 131 6.98 -1.82 -13.63
CA CYS A 131 7.83 -0.64 -13.79
C CYS A 131 9.28 -1.00 -13.41
N SER A 132 10.22 -0.86 -14.35
CA SER A 132 11.64 -1.14 -14.12
C SER A 132 12.40 -0.01 -13.44
N ARG A 133 11.76 1.14 -13.22
CA ARG A 133 12.40 2.31 -12.57
C ARG A 133 12.29 2.17 -11.06
N LYS A 134 13.43 2.34 -10.38
CA LYS A 134 13.51 2.33 -8.92
C LYS A 134 13.20 3.73 -8.40
N PHE A 135 12.26 3.81 -7.47
CA PHE A 135 11.88 5.06 -6.83
C PHE A 135 12.09 5.00 -5.32
N ASP A 136 12.25 6.18 -4.72
CA ASP A 136 12.26 6.34 -3.27
C ASP A 136 10.94 6.94 -2.82
N LEU A 137 10.13 6.14 -2.11
CA LEU A 137 8.83 6.57 -1.60
C LEU A 137 9.05 7.40 -0.34
N PHE A 138 8.40 8.57 -0.26
CA PHE A 138 8.47 9.47 0.90
C PHE A 138 9.90 9.92 1.26
N GLY A 139 10.84 9.85 0.31
CA GLY A 139 12.26 10.08 0.55
C GLY A 139 12.85 9.17 1.64
N GLY A 140 12.32 7.95 1.76
CA GLY A 140 12.70 6.97 2.78
C GLY A 140 12.03 7.15 4.14
N LYS A 141 11.17 8.17 4.32
CA LYS A 141 10.74 8.61 5.66
C LYS A 141 9.27 8.31 5.96
N ALA A 142 9.02 7.05 6.30
CA ALA A 142 7.74 6.56 6.82
C ALA A 142 7.98 5.68 8.07
N PRO A 143 8.29 6.28 9.23
CA PRO A 143 8.83 5.56 10.38
C PRO A 143 7.84 4.61 11.07
N ARG A 144 6.54 4.77 10.82
CA ARG A 144 5.47 3.92 11.37
C ARG A 144 4.92 2.92 10.36
N LEU A 145 5.49 2.87 9.16
CA LEU A 145 5.00 1.98 8.12
C LEU A 145 5.19 0.54 8.56
N ASP A 146 4.10 -0.21 8.59
CA ASP A 146 4.03 -1.57 9.10
C ASP A 146 3.57 -2.55 8.01
N SER A 147 2.71 -2.09 7.10
CA SER A 147 2.18 -2.88 6.00
C SER A 147 2.46 -2.21 4.65
N LEU A 148 3.10 -2.95 3.75
CA LEU A 148 3.41 -2.49 2.40
C LEU A 148 2.89 -3.48 1.35
N THR A 149 2.08 -2.96 0.42
CA THR A 149 1.60 -3.69 -0.76
C THR A 149 2.08 -2.98 -2.02
N LEU A 150 2.81 -3.69 -2.87
CA LEU A 150 3.28 -3.21 -4.16
C LEU A 150 2.85 -4.19 -5.27
N ASN A 151 2.10 -3.70 -6.24
CA ASN A 151 1.71 -4.48 -7.41
C ASN A 151 2.15 -3.75 -8.68
N GLY A 152 3.06 -4.34 -9.45
CA GLY A 152 3.64 -3.75 -10.67
C GLY A 152 4.56 -2.55 -10.42
N VAL A 153 4.75 -2.15 -9.15
CA VAL A 153 5.56 -1.00 -8.74
C VAL A 153 6.86 -1.49 -8.12
N SER A 154 7.99 -1.12 -8.72
CA SER A 154 9.32 -1.40 -8.18
C SER A 154 9.87 -0.18 -7.45
N ILE A 155 10.44 -0.41 -6.27
CA ILE A 155 11.07 0.62 -5.45
C ILE A 155 12.56 0.33 -5.29
N ARG A 156 13.24 1.22 -4.59
CA ARG A 156 14.56 0.95 -4.03
C ARG A 156 14.45 -0.11 -2.91
N TRP A 157 14.93 -1.32 -3.18
CA TRP A 157 14.93 -2.45 -2.23
C TRP A 157 15.89 -2.28 -1.04
N ASP A 158 16.68 -1.21 -1.04
CA ASP A 158 17.53 -0.75 0.06
C ASP A 158 16.91 0.44 0.84
N SER A 159 15.67 0.84 0.52
CA SER A 159 14.99 1.95 1.19
C SER A 159 14.56 1.60 2.61
N GLU A 160 14.61 2.59 3.50
CA GLU A 160 14.23 2.46 4.91
C GLU A 160 12.74 2.13 5.10
N ILE A 161 11.89 2.39 4.11
CA ILE A 161 10.46 2.02 4.16
C ILE A 161 10.22 0.50 4.19
N LEU A 162 11.24 -0.30 3.88
CA LEU A 162 11.19 -1.76 3.94
C LEU A 162 11.63 -2.31 5.31
N HIS A 163 11.96 -1.44 6.26
CA HIS A 163 12.41 -1.83 7.59
C HIS A 163 11.21 -2.03 8.53
N ASN A 164 11.33 -3.00 9.44
CA ASN A 164 10.37 -3.25 10.52
C ASN A 164 8.91 -3.55 10.08
N LEU A 165 8.69 -3.97 8.84
CA LEU A 165 7.36 -4.34 8.35
C LEU A 165 6.85 -5.62 9.04
N THR A 166 5.56 -5.69 9.34
CA THR A 166 4.87 -6.93 9.69
C THR A 166 4.13 -7.57 8.50
N CYS A 167 3.79 -6.78 7.48
CA CYS A 167 3.13 -7.26 6.28
C CYS A 167 3.81 -6.74 5.01
N LEU A 168 4.15 -7.66 4.10
CA LEU A 168 4.74 -7.36 2.81
C LEU A 168 4.05 -8.19 1.72
N ASP A 169 3.37 -7.51 0.79
CA ASP A 169 2.72 -8.11 -0.37
C ASP A 169 3.29 -7.53 -1.66
N LEU A 170 3.91 -8.39 -2.46
CA LEU A 170 4.66 -8.04 -3.65
C LEU A 170 4.09 -8.83 -4.82
N SER A 171 3.58 -8.13 -5.82
CA SER A 171 2.99 -8.76 -6.99
C SER A 171 3.48 -8.15 -8.30
N TRP A 172 3.71 -8.96 -9.33
CA TRP A 172 4.11 -8.48 -10.67
C TRP A 172 5.38 -7.61 -10.69
N ILE A 173 6.35 -7.95 -9.84
CA ILE A 173 7.63 -7.24 -9.74
C ILE A 173 8.75 -8.07 -10.38
N ALA A 174 9.64 -7.39 -11.10
CA ALA A 174 10.90 -7.96 -11.57
C ALA A 174 12.04 -7.60 -10.59
N PHE A 175 12.64 -8.62 -9.98
CA PHE A 175 13.80 -8.47 -9.10
C PHE A 175 15.10 -8.71 -9.87
N PRO A 176 16.13 -7.87 -9.66
CA PRO A 176 17.43 -8.09 -10.30
C PRO A 176 18.11 -9.40 -9.88
N SER A 177 17.94 -9.80 -8.61
CA SER A 177 18.46 -11.07 -8.11
C SER A 177 17.74 -11.54 -6.85
N THR A 178 17.99 -12.80 -6.48
CA THR A 178 17.49 -13.40 -5.24
C THR A 178 18.06 -12.68 -4.00
N ASP A 179 19.32 -12.24 -4.04
CA ASP A 179 19.94 -11.49 -2.94
C ASP A 179 19.24 -10.17 -2.64
N VAL A 180 18.69 -9.50 -3.65
CA VAL A 180 18.00 -8.21 -3.47
C VAL A 180 16.76 -8.40 -2.62
N ILE A 181 15.95 -9.42 -2.91
CA ILE A 181 14.75 -9.70 -2.13
C ILE A 181 15.10 -10.23 -0.74
N LEU A 182 16.09 -11.12 -0.62
CA LEU A 182 16.54 -11.62 0.69
C LEU A 182 17.09 -10.49 1.56
N HIS A 183 17.86 -9.56 0.99
CA HIS A 183 18.35 -8.38 1.71
C HIS A 183 17.19 -7.52 2.20
N ALA A 184 16.19 -7.24 1.36
CA ALA A 184 15.01 -6.49 1.79
C ALA A 184 14.26 -7.19 2.94
N LEU A 185 14.04 -8.50 2.83
CA LEU A 185 13.37 -9.30 3.88
C LEU A 185 14.16 -9.30 5.20
N SER A 186 15.50 -9.31 5.13
CA SER A 186 16.36 -9.30 6.33
C SER A 186 16.22 -8.04 7.19
N ARG A 187 15.67 -6.95 6.62
CA ARG A 187 15.41 -5.69 7.32
C ARG A 187 14.08 -5.68 8.07
N SER A 188 13.26 -6.72 7.91
CA SER A 188 11.97 -6.87 8.56
C SER A 188 11.86 -8.19 9.32
N PRO A 189 12.66 -8.42 10.38
CA PRO A 189 12.58 -9.66 11.17
C PRO A 189 11.24 -9.83 11.92
N GLN A 190 10.42 -8.77 11.98
CA GLN A 190 9.08 -8.77 12.59
C GLN A 190 7.99 -9.25 11.63
N LEU A 191 8.33 -9.59 10.38
CA LEU A 191 7.39 -9.94 9.34
C LEU A 191 6.51 -11.13 9.76
N GLN A 192 5.20 -10.92 9.73
CA GLN A 192 4.18 -11.91 10.04
C GLN A 192 3.52 -12.46 8.77
N LYS A 193 3.42 -11.63 7.73
CA LYS A 193 2.79 -11.99 6.45
C LYS A 193 3.73 -11.61 5.32
N LEU A 194 4.14 -12.61 4.54
CA LEU A 194 4.88 -12.43 3.29
C LEU A 194 4.09 -13.04 2.14
N ARG A 195 3.78 -12.22 1.14
CA ARG A 195 3.23 -12.66 -0.13
C ARG A 195 4.10 -12.15 -1.27
N ILE A 196 4.53 -13.06 -2.13
CA ILE A 196 5.24 -12.76 -3.38
C ILE A 196 4.51 -13.52 -4.47
N ASN A 197 3.99 -12.82 -5.48
CA ASN A 197 3.06 -13.42 -6.45
C ASN A 197 3.32 -12.91 -7.88
N SER A 198 3.43 -13.80 -8.85
CA SER A 198 3.65 -13.46 -10.26
C SER A 198 4.91 -12.61 -10.50
N CYS A 199 5.90 -12.71 -9.61
CA CYS A 199 7.17 -11.99 -9.72
C CYS A 199 8.21 -12.79 -10.53
N THR A 200 9.23 -12.09 -11.05
CA THR A 200 10.37 -12.69 -11.77
C THR A 200 11.68 -12.31 -11.09
N ILE A 201 12.70 -13.15 -11.22
CA ILE A 201 14.05 -12.89 -10.72
C ILE A 201 15.03 -13.14 -11.87
N ASP A 202 15.83 -12.12 -12.22
CA ASP A 202 16.71 -12.18 -13.39
C ASP A 202 17.97 -13.02 -13.13
N SER A 203 18.41 -13.13 -11.88
CA SER A 203 19.60 -13.87 -11.47
C SER A 203 19.41 -14.63 -10.16
N MET A 204 19.69 -15.93 -10.18
CA MET A 204 19.70 -16.77 -8.98
C MET A 204 20.99 -16.56 -8.19
N ALA A 205 20.88 -16.61 -6.86
CA ALA A 205 22.08 -16.68 -6.02
C ALA A 205 22.80 -18.02 -6.28
N THR A 206 24.12 -17.98 -6.52
CA THR A 206 25.00 -19.14 -6.34
C THR A 206 25.05 -19.50 -4.84
N PRO A 207 25.39 -20.75 -4.46
CA PRO A 207 24.67 -21.58 -3.48
C PRO A 207 24.29 -20.89 -2.15
N PRO A 208 23.21 -21.36 -1.48
CA PRO A 208 22.44 -20.63 -0.46
C PRO A 208 23.26 -20.37 0.82
N SER A 209 24.11 -19.34 0.78
CA SER A 209 24.98 -19.01 1.90
C SER A 209 24.31 -18.05 2.88
N ARG A 210 23.16 -17.45 2.52
CA ARG A 210 22.48 -16.41 3.30
C ARG A 210 21.02 -16.76 3.50
N SER A 211 20.74 -17.43 4.61
CA SER A 211 19.38 -17.60 5.11
C SER A 211 18.88 -16.32 5.77
N VAL A 212 17.62 -15.96 5.53
CA VAL A 212 16.92 -14.87 6.23
C VAL A 212 16.07 -15.46 7.35
N GLN A 213 16.22 -14.92 8.56
CA GLN A 213 15.44 -15.31 9.73
C GLN A 213 14.17 -14.46 9.79
N LEU A 214 13.00 -15.10 9.65
CA LEU A 214 11.69 -14.49 9.82
C LEU A 214 10.95 -15.21 10.97
N PRO A 215 11.38 -15.01 12.23
CA PRO A 215 10.92 -15.79 13.38
C PRO A 215 9.43 -15.60 13.71
N ARG A 216 8.82 -14.49 13.26
CA ARG A 216 7.41 -14.16 13.50
C ARG A 216 6.50 -14.48 12.32
N LEU A 217 7.02 -15.14 11.28
CA LEU A 217 6.26 -15.39 10.06
C LEU A 217 5.11 -16.38 10.32
N LEU A 218 3.88 -15.90 10.18
CA LEU A 218 2.65 -16.66 10.36
C LEU A 218 2.05 -17.10 9.03
N ARG A 219 2.28 -16.33 7.96
CA ARG A 219 1.74 -16.59 6.62
C ARG A 219 2.80 -16.35 5.56
N LEU A 220 3.08 -17.38 4.79
CA LEU A 220 4.01 -17.36 3.66
C LEU A 220 3.27 -17.82 2.40
N SER A 221 3.36 -17.03 1.34
CA SER A 221 2.84 -17.35 0.01
C SER A 221 3.86 -16.89 -1.01
N VAL A 222 4.55 -17.82 -1.67
CA VAL A 222 5.53 -17.50 -2.71
C VAL A 222 5.11 -18.22 -3.98
N ASP A 223 4.83 -17.43 -5.02
CA ASP A 223 4.49 -17.87 -6.36
C ASP A 223 5.29 -17.01 -7.35
N LEU A 224 6.46 -17.51 -7.74
CA LEU A 224 7.27 -16.92 -8.80
C LEU A 224 7.01 -17.65 -10.10
N ARG A 225 7.24 -16.97 -11.23
CA ARG A 225 7.04 -17.58 -12.56
C ARG A 225 7.94 -18.80 -12.82
N ASP A 226 9.06 -18.90 -12.13
CA ASP A 226 10.00 -20.01 -12.22
C ASP A 226 9.99 -20.83 -10.92
N GLN A 227 9.75 -22.13 -11.05
CA GLN A 227 9.66 -23.06 -9.91
C GLN A 227 11.02 -23.26 -9.22
N ALA A 228 12.12 -23.37 -9.98
CA ALA A 228 13.45 -23.58 -9.41
C ALA A 228 13.90 -22.36 -8.59
N VAL A 229 13.55 -21.16 -9.07
CA VAL A 229 13.77 -19.91 -8.32
C VAL A 229 12.89 -19.85 -7.07
N THR A 230 11.64 -20.33 -7.14
CA THR A 230 10.73 -20.40 -5.99
C THR A 230 11.31 -21.29 -4.90
N GLU A 231 11.75 -22.50 -5.25
CA GLU A 231 12.35 -23.45 -4.30
C GLU A 231 13.66 -22.90 -3.71
N ASN A 232 14.50 -22.26 -4.52
CA ASN A 232 15.72 -21.60 -4.06
C ASN A 232 15.42 -20.50 -3.03
N LEU A 233 14.48 -19.60 -3.33
CA LEU A 233 14.08 -18.53 -2.41
C LEU A 233 13.51 -19.09 -1.12
N LEU A 234 12.62 -20.10 -1.20
CA LEU A 234 12.03 -20.75 -0.03
C LEU A 234 13.08 -21.43 0.84
N SER A 235 14.09 -22.07 0.24
CA SER A 235 15.20 -22.70 0.99
C SER A 235 16.03 -21.70 1.80
N CYS A 236 16.01 -20.43 1.41
CA CYS A 236 16.72 -19.35 2.10
C CYS A 236 15.88 -18.69 3.20
N ILE A 237 14.58 -18.99 3.33
CA ILE A 237 13.72 -18.37 4.34
C ILE A 237 13.55 -19.34 5.51
N GLN A 238 13.99 -18.94 6.70
CA GLN A 238 13.85 -19.72 7.93
C GLN A 238 12.78 -19.08 8.83
N SER A 239 11.75 -19.86 9.18
CA SER A 239 10.73 -19.50 10.16
C SER A 239 10.82 -20.43 11.37
N ASN A 240 10.64 -19.89 12.57
CA ASN A 240 10.65 -20.65 13.82
C ASN A 240 9.33 -21.41 14.07
N GLN A 241 8.31 -21.17 13.24
CA GLN A 241 7.03 -21.86 13.33
C GLN A 241 7.13 -23.17 12.55
N LYS A 242 7.08 -24.31 13.26
CA LYS A 242 6.86 -25.62 12.63
C LYS A 242 5.57 -25.54 11.80
N ASN A 243 5.70 -25.56 10.48
CA ASN A 243 4.59 -25.52 9.53
C ASN A 243 3.48 -26.49 9.95
N ALA A 244 2.32 -25.95 10.36
CA ALA A 244 1.06 -26.64 10.17
C ALA A 244 0.74 -26.49 8.67
N LEU A 245 1.09 -27.55 7.93
CA LEU A 245 0.75 -27.74 6.52
C LEU A 245 -0.77 -27.69 6.30
#